data_AF-A0A432LJZ7-F1
#
_entry.id   AF-A0A432LJZ7-F1
#
_cell.length_a   1.000
_cell.length_b   1.000
_cell.length_c   1.000
_cell.angle_alpha   90.00
_cell.angle_beta   90.00
_cell.angle_gamma   90.00
#
_symmetry.space_group_name_H-M   'P 1'
#
loop_
_entity.id
_entity.type
_entity.pdbx_description
1 polymer ?
#
loop_
_entity_poly.entity_id
_entity_poly.type
_entity_poly.pdbx_seq_one_letter_code
_entity_poly.pdbx_strand_id
1 'polypeptide(L)'
;MITIPPGLKEAIEADDLVLFIGAGLSWNLTNTINEPLEGWDKMVKSITSHLKKKGYITDEEKQCYDRLTPIDTLQKLETKGINRREVGEFVKHYFTLQEKNDLSFHQKLFNLSTKIITTNYDRAFEKAVPKLQEIKAYKTKDYELNRLKKDSVFLFKLHGCIEHIDSMVLFPSDYDNMYKSEGREAEHTLYALRNLIFNKTFLFIGTGLGDPQINGIFKEIKRTQGIYSQEHYIITLDSLDDSLNFLTSIQVVSHEEIPKVIEQLVAIKQAAEAKKSLEKKTLLDQLKESEKEIDSLSEQLAQVQDEYKRQALLLEREAQNHFNIGLKFHLAGEYLEASKEYENATVLTPKSSAAYYNWGVALSDLAQSKSGIEAEALYNESFEKYRQAIRIKPDYPNAYNNWGNALSDLAQSKSGIEAEALYNESFEKYSQAIRIKPDYPNAYNNWGNALSDLAQSKSGIEAEALYNESFEKYSQAIRIKPDYHEVYCNWGVALSDLAQSKSGIEAEALYNESFEKYSQAIRIKPDDHEVYYNWGVALYNLAQTKSGVAAEKLYDETVEKNLQAIKYGGDAYNLACLYAIRNKKGEALKYLERSLEGGKISVDFVEKDTDWDGLRDDLDFKNLLSRYKKDNKNAIL
;
A
#
# COMPACT_ATOMS: atom_id res chain seq x y z
N MET A 1 24.30 5.30 -2.37
CA MET A 1 23.00 4.70 -2.00
C MET A 1 21.97 5.43 -2.84
N ILE A 2 21.22 4.73 -3.70
CA ILE A 2 20.27 5.38 -4.61
C ILE A 2 19.09 5.87 -3.76
N THR A 3 18.72 7.14 -3.90
CA THR A 3 17.66 7.72 -3.09
C THR A 3 16.31 7.35 -3.69
N ILE A 4 15.48 6.64 -2.92
CA ILE A 4 14.11 6.29 -3.32
C ILE A 4 13.17 7.45 -2.94
N PRO A 5 12.37 7.98 -3.88
CA PRO A 5 11.39 9.03 -3.59
C PRO A 5 10.35 8.60 -2.54
N PRO A 6 9.95 9.48 -1.59
CA PRO A 6 8.97 9.15 -0.56
C PRO A 6 7.62 8.67 -1.12
N GLY A 7 7.05 9.36 -2.12
CA GLY A 7 5.76 8.96 -2.70
C GLY A 7 5.79 7.59 -3.39
N LEU A 8 6.95 7.14 -3.89
CA LEU A 8 7.10 5.77 -4.40
C LEU A 8 7.10 4.75 -3.26
N LYS A 9 7.70 5.07 -2.11
CA LYS A 9 7.65 4.23 -0.91
C LYS A 9 6.21 4.11 -0.39
N GLU A 10 5.48 5.22 -0.31
CA GLU A 10 4.07 5.25 0.09
C GLU A 10 3.21 4.38 -0.85
N ALA A 11 3.41 4.50 -2.16
CA ALA A 11 2.70 3.67 -3.13
C ALA A 11 3.00 2.17 -3.01
N ILE A 12 4.22 1.80 -2.62
CA ILE A 12 4.59 0.40 -2.32
C ILE A 12 3.90 -0.08 -1.04
N GLU A 13 3.88 0.75 0.00
CA GLU A 13 3.26 0.46 1.30
C GLU A 13 1.74 0.27 1.15
N ALA A 14 1.09 1.13 0.36
CA ALA A 14 -0.34 1.08 0.04
C ALA A 14 -0.74 -0.03 -0.95
N ASP A 15 0.22 -0.77 -1.52
CA ASP A 15 0.00 -1.72 -2.64
C ASP A 15 -0.62 -1.06 -3.90
N ASP A 16 -0.32 0.21 -4.14
CA ASP A 16 -0.81 1.00 -5.28
C ASP A 16 0.17 1.06 -6.46
N LEU A 17 1.38 0.54 -6.28
CA LEU A 17 2.41 0.52 -7.32
C LEU A 17 2.02 -0.38 -8.51
N VAL A 18 2.08 0.18 -9.71
CA VAL A 18 2.02 -0.53 -11.00
C VAL A 18 3.38 -0.45 -11.68
N LEU A 19 3.93 -1.59 -12.11
CA LEU A 19 5.17 -1.63 -12.86
C LEU A 19 4.88 -1.52 -14.35
N PHE A 20 5.45 -0.50 -14.98
CA PHE A 20 5.45 -0.37 -16.43
C PHE A 20 6.78 -0.85 -17.00
N ILE A 21 6.75 -1.97 -17.72
CA ILE A 21 7.94 -2.67 -18.19
C ILE A 21 8.10 -2.51 -19.70
N GLY A 22 9.19 -1.84 -20.08
CA GLY A 22 9.59 -1.66 -21.48
C GLY A 22 10.38 -2.84 -22.08
N ALA A 23 10.65 -2.71 -23.38
CA ALA A 23 11.35 -3.74 -24.17
C ALA A 23 12.81 -3.96 -23.75
N GLY A 24 13.45 -2.96 -23.13
CA GLY A 24 14.82 -3.08 -22.64
C GLY A 24 15.01 -4.19 -21.60
N LEU A 25 13.94 -4.59 -20.88
CA LEU A 25 14.02 -5.64 -19.87
C LEU A 25 14.28 -7.04 -20.46
N SER A 26 13.78 -7.29 -21.68
CA SER A 26 13.92 -8.56 -22.38
C SER A 26 15.17 -8.61 -23.28
N TRP A 27 16.00 -7.56 -23.28
CA TRP A 27 17.10 -7.37 -24.25
C TRP A 27 18.06 -8.57 -24.36
N ASN A 28 18.46 -9.13 -23.21
CA ASN A 28 19.39 -10.25 -23.11
C ASN A 28 18.72 -11.63 -23.20
N LEU A 29 17.38 -11.68 -23.25
CA LEU A 29 16.68 -12.94 -23.41
C LEU A 29 16.91 -13.47 -24.83
N THR A 30 16.86 -14.78 -24.95
CA THR A 30 17.19 -15.50 -26.18
C THR A 30 16.02 -16.31 -26.69
N ASN A 31 15.86 -16.36 -28.01
CA ASN A 31 14.82 -17.12 -28.68
C ASN A 31 15.17 -18.61 -28.82
N THR A 32 14.30 -19.39 -29.46
CA THR A 32 14.49 -20.84 -29.66
C THR A 32 15.70 -21.23 -30.51
N ILE A 33 16.30 -20.28 -31.25
CA ILE A 33 17.53 -20.50 -32.03
C ILE A 33 18.76 -19.90 -31.34
N ASN A 34 18.65 -19.58 -30.05
CA ASN A 34 19.72 -19.04 -29.20
C ASN A 34 20.26 -17.67 -29.67
N GLU A 35 19.44 -16.90 -30.39
CA GLU A 35 19.73 -15.51 -30.72
C GLU A 35 19.11 -14.56 -29.67
N PRO A 36 19.85 -13.55 -29.18
CA PRO A 36 19.33 -12.57 -28.24
C PRO A 36 18.36 -11.58 -28.91
N LEU A 37 17.42 -11.02 -28.16
CA LEU A 37 16.38 -10.14 -28.71
C LEU A 37 16.90 -8.75 -29.09
N GLU A 38 17.88 -8.17 -28.38
CA GLU A 38 18.57 -6.90 -28.67
C GLU A 38 17.68 -5.71 -29.14
N GLY A 39 16.42 -5.69 -28.71
CA GLY A 39 15.50 -4.58 -28.93
C GLY A 39 15.01 -4.36 -30.37
N TRP A 40 14.47 -3.16 -30.61
CA TRP A 40 13.65 -2.84 -31.78
C TRP A 40 14.42 -2.75 -33.09
N ASP A 41 15.62 -2.19 -33.08
CA ASP A 41 16.45 -2.05 -34.28
C ASP A 41 16.82 -3.42 -34.88
N LYS A 42 17.28 -4.36 -34.03
CA LYS A 42 17.57 -5.73 -34.47
C LYS A 42 16.32 -6.44 -34.97
N MET A 43 15.20 -6.30 -34.27
CA MET A 43 13.93 -6.90 -34.69
C MET A 43 13.56 -6.45 -36.10
N VAL A 44 13.56 -5.13 -36.37
CA VAL A 44 13.17 -4.59 -37.67
C VAL A 44 14.16 -4.98 -38.77
N LYS A 45 15.48 -4.97 -38.52
CA LYS A 45 16.49 -5.49 -39.46
C LYS A 45 16.33 -6.99 -39.75
N SER A 46 15.86 -7.74 -38.76
CA SER A 46 15.57 -9.17 -38.93
C SER A 46 14.29 -9.40 -39.75
N ILE A 47 13.28 -8.54 -39.59
CA ILE A 47 12.08 -8.51 -40.44
C ILE A 47 12.47 -8.23 -41.90
N THR A 48 13.26 -7.18 -42.19
CA THR A 48 13.68 -6.87 -43.57
C THR A 48 14.50 -8.02 -44.16
N SER A 49 15.39 -8.64 -43.37
CA SER A 49 16.15 -9.83 -43.78
C SER A 49 15.25 -11.02 -44.09
N HIS A 50 14.20 -11.25 -43.30
CA HIS A 50 13.21 -12.30 -43.54
C HIS A 50 12.41 -12.04 -44.82
N LEU A 51 11.91 -10.83 -45.00
CA LEU A 51 11.14 -10.42 -46.17
C LEU A 51 11.96 -10.51 -47.45
N LYS A 52 13.25 -10.15 -47.42
CA LYS A 52 14.19 -10.37 -48.53
C LYS A 52 14.28 -11.85 -48.87
N LYS A 53 14.52 -12.73 -47.88
CA LYS A 53 14.62 -14.18 -48.10
C LYS A 53 13.34 -14.77 -48.73
N LYS A 54 12.18 -14.18 -48.44
CA LYS A 54 10.87 -14.56 -48.99
C LYS A 54 10.56 -13.93 -50.35
N GLY A 55 11.40 -13.02 -50.84
CA GLY A 55 11.20 -12.33 -52.13
C GLY A 55 10.22 -11.16 -52.09
N TYR A 56 9.82 -10.70 -50.89
CA TYR A 56 8.91 -9.56 -50.74
C TYR A 56 9.59 -8.20 -50.94
N ILE A 57 10.90 -8.12 -50.69
CA ILE A 57 11.72 -6.92 -50.92
C ILE A 57 13.04 -7.29 -51.60
N THR A 58 13.58 -6.35 -52.38
CA THR A 58 14.85 -6.49 -53.10
C THR A 58 16.07 -6.22 -52.21
N ASP A 59 17.25 -6.54 -52.72
CA ASP A 59 18.52 -6.25 -52.05
C ASP A 59 18.78 -4.75 -51.88
N GLU A 60 18.46 -3.97 -52.91
CA GLU A 60 18.58 -2.52 -52.91
C GLU A 60 17.63 -1.89 -51.89
N GLU A 61 16.39 -2.39 -51.79
CA GLU A 61 15.41 -1.93 -50.80
C GLU A 61 15.86 -2.24 -49.38
N LYS A 62 16.38 -3.45 -49.12
CA LYS A 62 16.92 -3.79 -47.80
C LYS A 62 18.06 -2.84 -47.41
N GLN A 63 19.00 -2.58 -48.33
CA GLN A 63 20.09 -1.63 -48.08
C GLN A 63 19.60 -0.22 -47.79
N CYS A 64 18.51 0.21 -48.44
CA CYS A 64 17.88 1.49 -48.15
C CYS A 64 17.24 1.49 -46.75
N TYR A 65 16.51 0.44 -46.40
CA TYR A 65 15.81 0.32 -45.11
C TYR A 65 16.77 0.22 -43.93
N ASP A 66 17.88 -0.50 -44.05
CA ASP A 66 18.88 -0.65 -42.98
C ASP A 66 19.53 0.70 -42.55
N ARG A 67 19.35 1.78 -43.33
CA ARG A 67 19.82 3.13 -43.02
C ARG A 67 18.76 4.02 -42.34
N LEU A 68 17.53 3.56 -42.25
CA LEU A 68 16.41 4.30 -41.66
C LEU A 68 16.25 3.95 -40.19
N THR A 69 15.47 4.76 -39.47
CA THR A 69 15.03 4.38 -38.13
C THR A 69 14.08 3.16 -38.22
N PRO A 70 13.89 2.41 -37.12
CA PRO A 70 12.97 1.28 -37.11
C PRO A 70 11.54 1.66 -37.53
N ILE A 71 11.03 2.82 -37.08
CA ILE A 71 9.66 3.25 -37.40
C ILE A 71 9.53 3.67 -38.88
N ASP A 72 10.53 4.38 -39.42
CA ASP A 72 10.55 4.78 -40.83
C ASP A 72 10.65 3.55 -41.74
N THR A 73 11.41 2.54 -41.32
CA THR A 73 11.50 1.26 -42.03
C THR A 73 10.14 0.56 -42.07
N LEU A 74 9.45 0.45 -40.93
CA LEU A 74 8.12 -0.16 -40.89
C LEU A 74 7.10 0.64 -41.71
N GLN A 75 7.20 1.98 -41.73
CA GLN A 75 6.37 2.84 -42.58
C GLN A 75 6.58 2.54 -44.08
N LYS A 76 7.83 2.33 -44.51
CA LYS A 76 8.14 1.97 -45.90
C LYS A 76 7.59 0.59 -46.26
N LEU A 77 7.73 -0.39 -45.36
CA LEU A 77 7.16 -1.73 -45.53
C LEU A 77 5.63 -1.67 -45.66
N GLU A 78 4.97 -0.92 -44.78
CA GLU A 78 3.52 -0.72 -44.80
C GLU A 78 3.04 -0.06 -46.09
N THR A 79 3.74 0.97 -46.56
CA THR A 79 3.43 1.65 -47.83
C THR A 79 3.54 0.70 -49.03
N LYS A 80 4.41 -0.31 -48.95
CA LYS A 80 4.56 -1.37 -49.97
C LYS A 80 3.46 -2.45 -49.89
N GLY A 81 2.56 -2.35 -48.92
CA GLY A 81 1.47 -3.30 -48.70
C GLY A 81 1.85 -4.49 -47.81
N ILE A 82 3.04 -4.48 -47.19
CA ILE A 82 3.39 -5.46 -46.16
C ILE A 82 2.63 -5.09 -44.89
N ASN A 83 1.84 -6.02 -44.38
CA ASN A 83 1.10 -5.84 -43.15
C ASN A 83 1.53 -6.89 -42.11
N ARG A 84 0.82 -6.90 -40.99
CA ARG A 84 1.14 -7.76 -39.86
C ARG A 84 1.01 -9.24 -40.14
N ARG A 85 0.15 -9.65 -41.08
CA ARG A 85 -0.02 -11.06 -41.43
C ARG A 85 1.20 -11.62 -42.14
N GLU A 86 1.89 -10.83 -42.95
CA GLU A 86 3.08 -11.29 -43.68
C GLU A 86 4.31 -11.41 -42.77
N VAL A 87 4.39 -10.62 -41.69
CA VAL A 87 5.52 -10.64 -40.75
C VAL A 87 5.22 -11.37 -39.44
N GLY A 88 3.96 -11.63 -39.13
CA GLY A 88 3.50 -12.08 -37.82
C GLY A 88 4.10 -13.41 -37.37
N GLU A 89 4.16 -14.41 -38.25
CA GLU A 89 4.78 -15.70 -37.94
C GLU A 89 6.29 -15.58 -37.67
N PHE A 90 6.98 -14.70 -38.41
CA PHE A 90 8.38 -14.40 -38.14
C PHE A 90 8.55 -13.76 -36.77
N VAL A 91 7.74 -12.74 -36.44
CA VAL A 91 7.80 -12.03 -35.16
C VAL A 91 7.45 -12.96 -34.00
N LYS A 92 6.47 -13.85 -34.18
CA LYS A 92 6.13 -14.89 -33.21
C LYS A 92 7.33 -15.79 -32.94
N HIS A 93 8.01 -16.28 -33.97
CA HIS A 93 9.22 -17.08 -33.79
C HIS A 93 10.34 -16.28 -33.12
N TYR A 94 10.54 -15.02 -33.51
CA TYR A 94 11.55 -14.13 -32.96
C TYR A 94 11.42 -13.96 -31.44
N PHE A 95 10.20 -13.77 -30.92
CA PHE A 95 9.94 -13.61 -29.48
C PHE A 95 9.59 -14.90 -28.74
N THR A 96 9.61 -16.06 -29.42
CA THR A 96 9.44 -17.35 -28.74
C THR A 96 10.72 -17.66 -27.96
N LEU A 97 10.67 -17.47 -26.65
CA LEU A 97 11.81 -17.66 -25.75
C LEU A 97 12.16 -19.15 -25.59
N GLN A 98 13.45 -19.48 -25.52
CA GLN A 98 13.88 -20.82 -25.08
C GLN A 98 13.68 -21.04 -23.58
N GLU A 99 13.71 -22.30 -23.14
CA GLU A 99 13.45 -22.68 -21.74
C GLU A 99 14.57 -22.27 -20.78
N LYS A 100 15.83 -22.28 -21.23
CA LYS A 100 17.01 -22.02 -20.39
C LYS A 100 17.26 -20.54 -20.03
N ASN A 101 16.35 -19.63 -20.40
CA ASN A 101 16.48 -18.22 -20.04
C ASN A 101 16.35 -18.04 -18.52
N ASP A 102 17.19 -17.21 -17.92
CA ASP A 102 17.02 -16.80 -16.52
C ASP A 102 15.88 -15.76 -16.43
N LEU A 103 14.81 -16.15 -15.74
CA LEU A 103 13.62 -15.31 -15.51
C LEU A 103 13.50 -14.87 -14.05
N SER A 104 14.53 -15.07 -13.23
CA SER A 104 14.55 -14.68 -11.81
C SER A 104 14.28 -13.20 -11.61
N PHE A 105 14.74 -12.34 -12.54
CA PHE A 105 14.48 -10.91 -12.48
C PHE A 105 13.01 -10.55 -12.73
N HIS A 106 12.34 -11.25 -13.65
CA HIS A 106 10.89 -11.08 -13.89
C HIS A 106 10.09 -11.52 -12.65
N GLN A 107 10.50 -12.60 -11.99
CA GLN A 107 9.92 -13.01 -10.71
C GLN A 107 10.14 -11.96 -9.62
N LYS A 108 11.34 -11.38 -9.51
CA LYS A 108 11.64 -10.30 -8.55
C LYS A 108 10.75 -9.08 -8.78
N LEU A 109 10.55 -8.67 -10.04
CA LEU A 109 9.65 -7.56 -10.37
C LEU A 109 8.19 -7.88 -10.00
N PHE A 110 7.73 -9.10 -10.27
CA PHE A 110 6.39 -9.52 -9.83
C PHE A 110 6.25 -9.52 -8.30
N ASN A 111 7.32 -9.87 -7.57
CA ASN A 111 7.30 -9.79 -6.10
C ASN A 111 7.25 -8.33 -5.62
N LEU A 112 7.88 -7.39 -6.34
CA LEU A 112 7.76 -5.96 -6.06
C LEU A 112 6.33 -5.45 -6.31
N SER A 113 5.70 -5.79 -7.43
CA SER A 113 4.28 -5.55 -7.62
C SER A 113 3.65 -6.59 -8.53
N THR A 114 2.47 -7.03 -8.12
CA THR A 114 1.62 -7.99 -8.84
C THR A 114 0.85 -7.36 -10.00
N LYS A 115 0.97 -6.04 -10.18
CA LYS A 115 0.26 -5.22 -11.16
C LYS A 115 1.26 -4.77 -12.22
N ILE A 116 1.26 -5.44 -13.37
CA ILE A 116 2.27 -5.24 -14.42
C ILE A 116 1.61 -4.80 -15.71
N ILE A 117 2.14 -3.73 -16.31
CA ILE A 117 1.87 -3.31 -17.68
C ILE A 117 3.15 -3.52 -18.49
N THR A 118 3.05 -4.08 -19.69
CA THR A 118 4.21 -4.21 -20.57
C THR A 118 3.86 -3.99 -22.03
N THR A 119 4.83 -3.46 -22.79
CA THR A 119 4.79 -3.34 -24.25
C THR A 119 5.41 -4.54 -24.95
N ASN A 120 5.93 -5.52 -24.20
CA ASN A 120 6.70 -6.63 -24.76
C ASN A 120 5.78 -7.71 -25.29
N TYR A 121 6.08 -8.22 -26.49
CA TYR A 121 5.29 -9.29 -27.10
C TYR A 121 5.64 -10.67 -26.53
N ASP A 122 6.88 -10.86 -26.05
CA ASP A 122 7.41 -12.12 -25.51
C ASP A 122 6.66 -12.61 -24.26
N ARG A 123 6.89 -13.86 -23.87
CA ARG A 123 6.19 -14.51 -22.74
C ARG A 123 7.01 -14.61 -21.46
N ALA A 124 7.96 -13.70 -21.22
CA ALA A 124 8.87 -13.79 -20.07
C ALA A 124 8.13 -13.79 -18.73
N PHE A 125 7.16 -12.89 -18.53
CA PHE A 125 6.36 -12.85 -17.30
C PHE A 125 5.45 -14.06 -17.14
N GLU A 126 4.79 -14.50 -18.22
CA GLU A 126 3.94 -15.69 -18.19
C GLU A 126 4.74 -16.97 -17.90
N LYS A 127 6.00 -17.05 -18.36
CA LYS A 127 6.90 -18.17 -18.03
C LYS A 127 7.45 -18.09 -16.60
N ALA A 128 7.77 -16.88 -16.12
CA ALA A 128 8.25 -16.68 -14.76
C ALA A 128 7.15 -16.98 -13.73
N VAL A 129 5.92 -16.55 -14.03
CA VAL A 129 4.75 -16.64 -13.14
C VAL A 129 3.58 -17.27 -13.91
N PRO A 130 3.44 -18.61 -13.92
CA PRO A 130 2.48 -19.32 -14.78
C PRO A 130 1.02 -18.86 -14.67
N LYS A 131 0.56 -18.43 -13.48
CA LYS A 131 -0.81 -17.89 -13.28
C LYS A 131 -1.13 -16.67 -14.15
N LEU A 132 -0.12 -15.89 -14.57
CA LEU A 132 -0.32 -14.74 -15.45
C LEU A 132 -0.83 -15.13 -16.84
N GLN A 133 -0.66 -16.39 -17.25
CA GLN A 133 -1.16 -16.87 -18.53
C GLN A 133 -2.70 -16.76 -18.64
N GLU A 134 -3.42 -17.00 -17.54
CA GLU A 134 -4.88 -17.01 -17.50
C GLU A 134 -5.47 -15.61 -17.31
N ILE A 135 -4.77 -14.72 -16.60
CA ILE A 135 -5.27 -13.38 -16.21
C ILE A 135 -4.71 -12.22 -17.05
N LYS A 136 -3.96 -12.52 -18.12
CA LYS A 136 -3.42 -11.45 -18.98
C LYS A 136 -4.50 -10.77 -19.81
N ALA A 137 -4.48 -9.44 -19.78
CA ALA A 137 -5.30 -8.55 -20.57
C ALA A 137 -4.50 -8.00 -21.75
N TYR A 138 -5.16 -7.82 -22.90
CA TYR A 138 -4.63 -7.14 -24.08
C TYR A 138 -5.80 -6.71 -24.97
N LYS A 139 -5.53 -5.97 -26.05
CA LYS A 139 -6.54 -5.54 -27.01
C LYS A 139 -7.39 -6.74 -27.48
N THR A 140 -8.72 -6.60 -27.49
CA THR A 140 -9.75 -7.65 -27.75
C THR A 140 -10.13 -8.56 -26.57
N LYS A 141 -9.54 -8.41 -25.38
CA LYS A 141 -9.94 -9.11 -24.15
C LYS A 141 -10.75 -8.22 -23.21
N ASP A 142 -11.99 -7.94 -23.59
CA ASP A 142 -12.83 -6.95 -22.89
C ASP A 142 -13.13 -7.31 -21.42
N TYR A 143 -13.27 -8.60 -21.11
CA TYR A 143 -13.52 -9.04 -19.74
C TYR A 143 -12.33 -8.76 -18.83
N GLU A 144 -11.13 -9.17 -19.23
CA GLU A 144 -9.90 -8.94 -18.48
C GLU A 144 -9.53 -7.46 -18.40
N LEU A 145 -9.74 -6.68 -19.47
CA LEU A 145 -9.54 -5.22 -19.46
C LEU A 145 -10.44 -4.54 -18.42
N ASN A 146 -11.70 -4.95 -18.30
CA ASN A 146 -12.63 -4.41 -17.31
C ASN A 146 -12.27 -4.76 -15.86
N ARG A 147 -11.52 -5.84 -15.66
CA ARG A 147 -11.08 -6.31 -14.34
C ARG A 147 -9.84 -5.58 -13.83
N LEU A 148 -9.02 -4.99 -14.70
CA LEU A 148 -7.79 -4.28 -14.33
C LEU A 148 -7.99 -3.21 -13.24
N LYS A 149 -9.17 -2.59 -13.17
CA LYS A 149 -9.52 -1.58 -12.16
C LYS A 149 -9.78 -2.14 -10.75
N LYS A 150 -10.09 -3.44 -10.63
CA LYS A 150 -10.50 -4.11 -9.39
C LYS A 150 -9.50 -5.17 -8.93
N ASP A 151 -8.88 -5.86 -9.88
CA ASP A 151 -8.01 -6.99 -9.58
C ASP A 151 -6.71 -6.53 -8.90
N SER A 152 -6.35 -7.20 -7.80
CA SER A 152 -5.08 -7.00 -7.09
C SER A 152 -3.86 -7.58 -7.82
N VAL A 153 -4.09 -8.40 -8.85
CA VAL A 153 -3.04 -9.05 -9.66
C VAL A 153 -3.45 -8.98 -11.14
N PHE A 154 -2.59 -8.45 -11.99
CA PHE A 154 -2.83 -8.46 -13.44
C PHE A 154 -1.54 -8.35 -14.27
N LEU A 155 -1.62 -8.83 -15.51
CA LEU A 155 -0.65 -8.57 -16.56
C LEU A 155 -1.35 -7.92 -17.75
N PHE A 156 -1.07 -6.64 -18.01
CA PHE A 156 -1.64 -5.91 -19.14
C PHE A 156 -0.61 -5.75 -20.25
N LYS A 157 -0.78 -6.49 -21.34
CA LYS A 157 0.10 -6.42 -22.52
C LYS A 157 -0.43 -5.39 -23.51
N LEU A 158 -0.07 -4.14 -23.27
CA LEU A 158 -0.63 -2.97 -23.94
C LEU A 158 -0.49 -3.02 -25.47
N HIS A 159 0.66 -3.52 -25.97
CA HIS A 159 0.91 -3.68 -27.39
C HIS A 159 0.63 -5.10 -27.93
N GLY A 160 -0.07 -5.93 -27.16
CA GLY A 160 -0.46 -7.28 -27.58
C GLY A 160 0.54 -8.39 -27.24
N CYS A 161 0.27 -9.59 -27.75
CA CYS A 161 0.99 -10.81 -27.40
C CYS A 161 1.26 -11.67 -28.65
N ILE A 162 2.42 -12.36 -28.70
CA ILE A 162 2.76 -13.26 -29.82
C ILE A 162 1.83 -14.48 -29.99
N GLU A 163 0.98 -14.78 -29.01
CA GLU A 163 -0.06 -15.82 -29.16
C GLU A 163 -1.23 -15.35 -30.03
N HIS A 164 -1.41 -14.03 -30.16
CA HIS A 164 -2.51 -13.40 -30.88
C HIS A 164 -1.97 -12.26 -31.73
N ILE A 165 -1.49 -12.59 -32.93
CA ILE A 165 -0.85 -11.64 -33.86
C ILE A 165 -1.77 -10.44 -34.15
N ASP A 166 -3.08 -10.65 -34.25
CA ASP A 166 -4.06 -9.59 -34.51
C ASP A 166 -4.18 -8.56 -33.37
N SER A 167 -3.71 -8.89 -32.16
CA SER A 167 -3.65 -7.94 -31.03
C SER A 167 -2.42 -7.02 -31.07
N MET A 168 -1.39 -7.36 -31.85
CA MET A 168 -0.09 -6.69 -31.77
C MET A 168 -0.11 -5.28 -32.35
N VAL A 169 0.55 -4.34 -31.68
CA VAL A 169 0.76 -2.98 -32.19
C VAL A 169 2.20 -2.90 -32.71
N LEU A 170 2.39 -2.98 -34.04
CA LEU A 170 3.72 -3.10 -34.64
C LEU A 170 3.97 -2.04 -35.71
N PHE A 171 3.06 -1.87 -36.67
CA PHE A 171 3.22 -0.90 -37.75
C PHE A 171 2.78 0.50 -37.33
N PRO A 172 3.24 1.57 -38.00
CA PRO A 172 2.82 2.94 -37.70
C PRO A 172 1.30 3.13 -37.68
N SER A 173 0.56 2.53 -38.62
CA SER A 173 -0.91 2.59 -38.59
C SER A 173 -1.51 1.92 -37.36
N ASP A 174 -0.88 0.89 -36.80
CA ASP A 174 -1.35 0.24 -35.56
C ASP A 174 -1.26 1.20 -34.38
N TYR A 175 -0.15 1.94 -34.27
CA TYR A 175 0.06 2.96 -33.24
C TYR A 175 -0.95 4.11 -33.40
N ASP A 176 -1.13 4.58 -34.63
CA ASP A 176 -2.11 5.62 -34.94
C ASP A 176 -3.52 5.18 -34.55
N ASN A 177 -3.96 3.99 -34.98
CA ASN A 177 -5.27 3.45 -34.65
C ASN A 177 -5.47 3.33 -33.13
N MET A 178 -4.44 2.87 -32.41
CA MET A 178 -4.51 2.72 -30.96
C MET A 178 -4.59 4.08 -30.25
N TYR A 179 -3.62 4.97 -30.47
CA TYR A 179 -3.46 6.20 -29.69
C TYR A 179 -4.32 7.37 -30.16
N LYS A 180 -4.82 7.36 -31.41
CA LYS A 180 -5.88 8.28 -31.86
C LYS A 180 -7.28 7.81 -31.44
N SER A 181 -7.38 6.67 -30.74
CA SER A 181 -8.63 6.06 -30.30
C SER A 181 -9.58 5.75 -31.47
N GLU A 182 -9.04 5.27 -32.59
CA GLU A 182 -9.84 4.92 -33.76
C GLU A 182 -10.45 3.51 -33.57
N GLY A 183 -11.71 3.49 -33.14
CA GLY A 183 -12.50 2.26 -32.99
C GLY A 183 -12.63 1.76 -31.54
N ARG A 184 -13.67 0.95 -31.32
CA ARG A 184 -14.11 0.52 -29.98
C ARG A 184 -13.02 -0.14 -29.14
N GLU A 185 -12.19 -0.99 -29.74
CA GLU A 185 -11.15 -1.72 -29.02
C GLU A 185 -10.02 -0.82 -28.52
N ALA A 186 -9.64 0.19 -29.32
CA ALA A 186 -8.63 1.16 -28.96
C ALA A 186 -9.13 2.07 -27.82
N GLU A 187 -10.37 2.54 -27.93
CA GLU A 187 -11.05 3.31 -26.87
C GLU A 187 -11.09 2.54 -25.54
N HIS A 188 -11.49 1.26 -25.57
CA HIS A 188 -11.59 0.45 -24.36
C HIS A 188 -10.21 0.20 -23.72
N THR A 189 -9.20 -0.12 -24.54
CA THR A 189 -7.82 -0.33 -24.07
C THR A 189 -7.27 0.94 -23.41
N LEU A 190 -7.44 2.10 -24.03
CA LEU A 190 -6.99 3.37 -23.48
C LEU A 190 -7.81 3.82 -22.27
N TYR A 191 -9.11 3.51 -22.22
CA TYR A 191 -9.94 3.77 -21.05
C TYR A 191 -9.43 2.97 -19.85
N ALA A 192 -9.11 1.69 -20.01
CA ALA A 192 -8.51 0.89 -18.95
C ALA A 192 -7.16 1.47 -18.49
N LEU A 193 -6.30 1.87 -19.43
CA LEU A 193 -5.02 2.51 -19.13
C LEU A 193 -5.19 3.83 -18.36
N ARG A 194 -6.10 4.71 -18.80
CA ARG A 194 -6.38 6.01 -18.16
C ARG A 194 -6.89 5.82 -16.73
N ASN A 195 -7.75 4.83 -16.49
CA ASN A 195 -8.20 4.51 -15.13
C ASN A 195 -7.04 4.08 -14.21
N LEU A 196 -6.08 3.31 -14.73
CA LEU A 196 -4.91 2.91 -13.96
C LEU A 196 -4.02 4.13 -13.69
N ILE A 197 -3.76 4.96 -14.68
CA ILE A 197 -3.00 6.22 -14.52
C ILE A 197 -3.65 7.11 -13.44
N PHE A 198 -4.98 7.18 -13.42
CA PHE A 198 -5.73 7.99 -12.46
C PHE A 198 -5.65 7.48 -11.02
N ASN A 199 -5.66 6.16 -10.81
CA ASN A 199 -5.81 5.56 -9.48
C ASN A 199 -4.53 4.93 -8.91
N LYS A 200 -3.44 4.87 -9.67
CA LYS A 200 -2.25 4.09 -9.32
C LYS A 200 -0.95 4.85 -9.63
N THR A 201 0.08 4.55 -8.86
CA THR A 201 1.44 5.05 -9.08
C THR A 201 2.18 4.16 -10.07
N PHE A 202 2.77 4.74 -11.12
CA PHE A 202 3.50 3.99 -12.13
C PHE A 202 5.00 4.08 -11.85
N LEU A 203 5.71 2.96 -11.99
CA LEU A 203 7.17 2.92 -12.05
C LEU A 203 7.61 2.36 -13.40
N PHE A 204 8.20 3.22 -14.23
CA PHE A 204 8.73 2.87 -15.55
C PHE A 204 10.12 2.25 -15.44
N ILE A 205 10.30 1.06 -16.03
CA ILE A 205 11.54 0.28 -15.98
C ILE A 205 11.86 -0.24 -17.38
N GLY A 206 13.09 -0.03 -17.85
CA GLY A 206 13.57 -0.57 -19.13
C GLY A 206 12.90 0.07 -20.36
N THR A 207 12.38 1.29 -20.22
CA THR A 207 11.80 2.10 -21.28
C THR A 207 12.80 3.17 -21.71
N GLY A 208 13.22 3.19 -22.97
CA GLY A 208 14.07 4.26 -23.48
C GLY A 208 13.25 5.54 -23.70
N LEU A 209 13.75 6.70 -23.31
CA LEU A 209 13.07 7.98 -23.57
C LEU A 209 12.96 8.30 -25.07
N GLY A 210 13.79 7.67 -25.91
CA GLY A 210 13.72 7.75 -27.36
C GLY A 210 12.78 6.72 -28.02
N ASP A 211 12.15 5.81 -27.26
CA ASP A 211 11.29 4.77 -27.84
C ASP A 211 9.98 5.39 -28.34
N PRO A 212 9.63 5.27 -29.64
CA PRO A 212 8.38 5.84 -30.18
C PRO A 212 7.12 5.37 -29.45
N GLN A 213 7.20 4.18 -28.85
CA GLN A 213 6.18 3.50 -28.06
C GLN A 213 5.79 4.24 -26.78
N ILE A 214 6.74 4.89 -26.11
CA ILE A 214 6.48 5.52 -24.81
C ILE A 214 5.74 6.85 -24.97
N ASN A 215 5.92 7.51 -26.12
CA ASN A 215 5.38 8.84 -26.40
C ASN A 215 3.84 8.87 -26.36
N GLY A 216 3.17 7.80 -26.83
CA GLY A 216 1.72 7.69 -26.75
C GLY A 216 1.23 7.66 -25.29
N ILE A 217 1.93 6.92 -24.44
CA ILE A 217 1.59 6.72 -23.03
C ILE A 217 1.87 7.98 -22.23
N PHE A 218 3.03 8.61 -22.44
CA PHE A 218 3.39 9.88 -21.82
C PHE A 218 2.42 11.00 -22.18
N LYS A 219 1.91 11.03 -23.43
CA LYS A 219 0.82 11.94 -23.81
C LYS A 219 -0.45 11.65 -23.02
N GLU A 220 -0.83 10.39 -22.83
CA GLU A 220 -2.02 10.02 -22.04
C GLU A 220 -1.87 10.38 -20.56
N ILE A 221 -0.69 10.17 -19.99
CA ILE A 221 -0.38 10.60 -18.61
C ILE A 221 -0.50 12.11 -18.50
N LYS A 222 0.22 12.86 -19.35
CA LYS A 222 0.18 14.32 -19.35
C LYS A 222 -1.23 14.88 -19.53
N ARG A 223 -2.04 14.26 -20.38
CA ARG A 223 -3.44 14.64 -20.61
C ARG A 223 -4.32 14.39 -19.38
N THR A 224 -4.00 13.37 -18.58
CA THR A 224 -4.79 12.96 -17.41
C THR A 224 -4.33 13.68 -16.14
N GLN A 225 -3.04 13.91 -15.97
CA GLN A 225 -2.40 14.49 -14.78
C GLN A 225 -2.55 16.03 -14.69
N GLY A 226 -2.87 16.73 -15.80
CA GLY A 226 -3.14 18.17 -15.78
C GLY A 226 -4.36 18.61 -14.93
N ILE A 227 -5.11 17.65 -14.39
CA ILE A 227 -6.28 17.88 -13.50
C ILE A 227 -6.02 17.27 -12.09
N TYR A 228 -5.04 16.38 -11.92
CA TYR A 228 -4.80 15.60 -10.69
C TYR A 228 -3.31 15.35 -10.42
N SER A 229 -2.88 15.50 -9.17
CA SER A 229 -1.47 15.51 -8.74
C SER A 229 -0.83 14.13 -8.50
N GLN A 230 -1.29 13.05 -9.16
CA GLN A 230 -0.70 11.71 -8.96
C GLN A 230 0.77 11.69 -9.44
N GLU A 231 1.70 11.31 -8.56
CA GLU A 231 3.11 11.17 -8.94
C GLU A 231 3.40 9.83 -9.63
N HIS A 232 4.25 9.87 -10.64
CA HIS A 232 4.74 8.70 -11.36
C HIS A 232 6.27 8.76 -11.46
N TYR A 233 6.92 7.60 -11.56
CA TYR A 233 8.37 7.48 -11.39
C TYR A 233 9.02 6.73 -12.55
N ILE A 234 10.25 7.07 -12.88
CA ILE A 234 11.02 6.38 -13.93
C ILE A 234 12.45 6.11 -13.48
N ILE A 235 12.94 4.89 -13.69
CA ILE A 235 14.37 4.58 -13.51
C ILE A 235 15.08 4.87 -14.84
N THR A 236 15.99 5.84 -14.84
CA THR A 236 16.65 6.29 -16.08
C THR A 236 18.08 6.75 -15.82
N LEU A 237 18.91 6.68 -16.86
CA LEU A 237 20.25 7.27 -16.90
C LEU A 237 20.20 8.73 -17.40
N ASP A 238 19.11 9.10 -18.07
CA ASP A 238 18.97 10.39 -18.74
C ASP A 238 18.32 11.43 -17.81
N SER A 239 18.73 12.69 -17.96
CA SER A 239 18.00 13.81 -17.36
C SER A 239 16.65 13.99 -18.06
N LEU A 240 15.58 14.16 -17.28
CA LEU A 240 14.27 14.49 -17.82
C LEU A 240 14.24 15.97 -18.24
N ASP A 241 13.72 16.24 -19.44
CA ASP A 241 13.44 17.59 -19.89
C ASP A 241 12.10 18.12 -19.34
N ASP A 242 11.83 19.41 -19.54
CA ASP A 242 10.60 20.08 -19.06
C ASP A 242 9.31 19.44 -19.60
N SER A 243 9.36 18.70 -20.72
CA SER A 243 8.19 18.04 -21.29
C SER A 243 7.75 16.81 -20.49
N LEU A 244 8.66 16.26 -19.67
CA LEU A 244 8.50 15.08 -18.81
C LEU A 244 8.46 15.41 -17.30
N ASN A 245 8.17 16.68 -16.95
CA ASN A 245 8.07 17.15 -15.56
C ASN A 245 7.01 16.43 -14.69
N PHE A 246 6.17 15.63 -15.34
CA PHE A 246 5.13 14.83 -14.74
C PHE A 246 5.65 13.47 -14.21
N LEU A 247 6.91 13.15 -14.50
CA LEU A 247 7.66 12.01 -13.96
C LEU A 247 8.74 12.47 -12.99
N THR A 248 8.91 11.72 -11.91
CA THR A 248 10.03 11.85 -10.98
C THR A 248 11.10 10.82 -11.32
N SER A 249 12.29 11.26 -11.70
CA SER A 249 13.39 10.35 -12.08
C SER A 249 14.11 9.76 -10.88
N ILE A 250 14.37 8.45 -10.94
CA ILE A 250 15.34 7.74 -10.11
C ILE A 250 16.59 7.55 -10.95
N GLN A 251 17.55 8.46 -10.77
CA GLN A 251 18.78 8.52 -11.57
C GLN A 251 19.71 7.36 -11.22
N VAL A 252 20.14 6.62 -12.24
CA VAL A 252 21.13 5.54 -12.14
C VAL A 252 22.30 5.83 -13.07
N VAL A 253 23.53 5.42 -12.70
CA VAL A 253 24.71 5.69 -13.55
C VAL A 253 24.93 4.63 -14.63
N SER A 254 24.29 3.46 -14.50
CA SER A 254 24.33 2.39 -15.50
C SER A 254 23.10 1.48 -15.41
N HIS A 255 22.83 0.74 -16.47
CA HIS A 255 21.76 -0.27 -16.50
C HIS A 255 22.00 -1.40 -15.47
N GLU A 256 23.25 -1.64 -15.07
CA GLU A 256 23.61 -2.65 -14.05
C GLU A 256 23.15 -2.26 -12.63
N GLU A 257 22.78 -0.99 -12.41
CA GLU A 257 22.23 -0.54 -11.13
C GLU A 257 20.72 -0.76 -11.00
N ILE A 258 20.00 -0.97 -12.12
CA ILE A 258 18.55 -1.19 -12.09
C ILE A 258 18.19 -2.36 -11.16
N PRO A 259 18.83 -3.55 -11.24
CA PRO A 259 18.57 -4.62 -10.27
C PRO A 259 18.77 -4.22 -8.82
N LYS A 260 19.76 -3.36 -8.51
CA LYS A 260 20.02 -2.88 -7.14
C LYS A 260 18.91 -1.95 -6.65
N VAL A 261 18.38 -1.09 -7.52
CA VAL A 261 17.19 -0.27 -7.21
C VAL A 261 16.01 -1.17 -6.90
N ILE A 262 15.76 -2.18 -7.74
CA ILE A 262 14.66 -3.13 -7.52
C ILE A 262 14.84 -3.89 -6.21
N GLU A 263 16.05 -4.31 -5.85
CA GLU A 263 16.32 -4.96 -4.56
C GLU A 263 16.01 -4.05 -3.37
N GLN A 264 16.31 -2.75 -3.46
CA GLN A 264 15.92 -1.78 -2.43
C GLN A 264 14.41 -1.60 -2.34
N LEU A 265 13.71 -1.51 -3.48
CA LEU A 265 12.25 -1.39 -3.50
C LEU A 265 11.56 -2.66 -2.97
N VAL A 266 12.09 -3.85 -3.28
CA VAL A 266 11.62 -5.12 -2.71
C VAL A 266 11.84 -5.16 -1.21
N ALA A 267 13.00 -4.70 -0.72
CA ALA A 267 13.26 -4.62 0.72
C ALA A 267 12.30 -3.64 1.42
N ILE A 268 11.97 -2.51 0.77
CA ILE A 268 10.95 -1.56 1.26
C ILE A 268 9.59 -2.26 1.32
N LYS A 269 9.18 -2.99 0.27
CA LYS A 269 7.93 -3.75 0.27
C LYS A 269 7.91 -4.80 1.38
N GLN A 270 8.98 -5.56 1.55
CA GLN A 270 9.08 -6.57 2.60
C GLN A 270 9.05 -5.93 4.00
N ALA A 271 9.70 -4.78 4.18
CA ALA A 271 9.63 -4.02 5.42
C ALA A 271 8.23 -3.46 5.66
N ALA A 272 7.55 -2.97 4.62
CA ALA A 272 6.16 -2.54 4.66
C ALA A 272 5.22 -3.69 5.02
N GLU A 273 5.39 -4.85 4.39
CA GLU A 273 4.63 -6.07 4.67
C GLU A 273 4.93 -6.62 6.07
N ALA A 274 6.15 -6.44 6.57
CA ALA A 274 6.53 -6.77 7.94
C ALA A 274 6.01 -5.74 8.96
N LYS A 275 5.85 -4.47 8.57
CA LYS A 275 5.22 -3.39 9.33
C LYS A 275 3.69 -3.51 9.33
N LYS A 276 3.08 -4.08 8.27
CA LYS A 276 1.67 -4.46 8.26
C LYS A 276 1.47 -5.49 9.39
N SER A 277 0.69 -5.08 10.39
CA SER A 277 0.58 -5.57 11.77
C SER A 277 0.98 -7.03 12.06
N LEU A 278 1.43 -7.29 13.30
CA LEU A 278 1.56 -8.65 13.84
C LEU A 278 0.29 -9.48 13.61
N GLU A 279 -0.87 -8.85 13.55
CA GLU A 279 -2.16 -9.47 13.21
C GLU A 279 -2.21 -9.91 11.75
N LYS A 280 -1.72 -9.10 10.79
CA LYS A 280 -1.57 -9.54 9.40
C LYS A 280 -0.64 -10.74 9.27
N LYS A 281 0.50 -10.73 9.99
CA LYS A 281 1.38 -11.90 10.04
C LYS A 281 0.66 -13.13 10.60
N THR A 282 -0.11 -12.95 11.68
CA THR A 282 -0.91 -14.01 12.29
C THR A 282 -1.96 -14.56 11.32
N LEU A 283 -2.64 -13.69 10.56
CA LEU A 283 -3.61 -14.08 9.53
C LEU A 283 -2.93 -14.84 8.38
N LEU A 284 -1.75 -14.41 7.93
CA LEU A 284 -0.97 -15.12 6.90
C LEU A 284 -0.49 -16.51 7.37
N ASP A 285 -0.08 -16.63 8.63
CA ASP A 285 0.32 -17.91 9.20
C ASP A 285 -0.90 -18.85 9.36
N GLN A 286 -2.05 -18.33 9.80
CA GLN A 286 -3.32 -19.06 9.79
C GLN A 286 -3.74 -19.49 8.38
N LEU A 287 -3.53 -18.62 7.38
CA LEU A 287 -3.87 -18.92 5.99
C LEU A 287 -3.07 -20.11 5.49
N LYS A 288 -1.74 -20.10 5.68
CA LYS A 288 -0.87 -21.23 5.31
C LYS A 288 -1.24 -22.52 6.02
N GLU A 289 -1.60 -22.44 7.29
CA GLU A 289 -2.01 -23.62 8.05
C GLU A 289 -3.35 -24.17 7.54
N SER A 290 -4.31 -23.29 7.24
CA SER A 290 -5.59 -23.70 6.67
C SER A 290 -5.46 -24.37 5.31
N GLU A 291 -4.52 -23.91 4.45
CA GLU A 291 -4.25 -24.55 3.16
C GLU A 291 -3.72 -25.97 3.33
N LYS A 292 -2.78 -26.19 4.26
CA LYS A 292 -2.28 -27.54 4.59
C LYS A 292 -3.35 -28.45 5.15
N GLU A 293 -4.23 -27.91 5.99
CA GLU A 293 -5.33 -28.66 6.58
C GLU A 293 -6.35 -29.09 5.50
N ILE A 294 -6.66 -28.21 4.55
CA ILE A 294 -7.50 -28.54 3.38
C ILE A 294 -6.86 -29.67 2.56
N ASP A 295 -5.55 -29.61 2.30
CA ASP A 295 -4.83 -30.67 1.58
C ASP A 295 -4.90 -32.00 2.34
N SER A 296 -4.62 -31.99 3.65
CA SER A 296 -4.69 -33.18 4.50
C SER A 296 -6.09 -33.79 4.54
N LEU A 297 -7.14 -32.97 4.70
CA LEU A 297 -8.52 -33.43 4.68
C LEU A 297 -8.90 -34.01 3.32
N SER A 298 -8.38 -33.45 2.23
CA SER A 298 -8.58 -33.97 0.88
C SER A 298 -7.96 -35.36 0.70
N GLU A 299 -6.75 -35.58 1.22
CA GLU A 299 -6.10 -36.89 1.20
C GLU A 299 -6.85 -37.93 2.04
N GLN A 300 -7.31 -37.56 3.25
CA GLN A 300 -8.10 -38.44 4.11
C GLN A 300 -9.44 -38.81 3.45
N LEU A 301 -10.10 -37.84 2.82
CA LEU A 301 -11.36 -38.05 2.11
C LEU A 301 -11.21 -39.03 0.93
N ALA A 302 -10.03 -39.09 0.30
CA ALA A 302 -9.75 -40.04 -0.78
C ALA A 302 -9.57 -41.49 -0.28
N GLN A 303 -9.20 -41.67 0.99
CA GLN A 303 -8.90 -42.99 1.58
C GLN A 303 -10.07 -43.58 2.37
N VAL A 304 -11.03 -42.76 2.79
CA VAL A 304 -12.16 -43.20 3.62
C VAL A 304 -13.24 -43.89 2.79
N GLN A 305 -13.63 -45.11 3.19
CA GLN A 305 -14.73 -45.86 2.56
C GLN A 305 -16.05 -45.76 3.33
N ASP A 306 -15.99 -45.46 4.63
CA ASP A 306 -17.16 -45.30 5.48
C ASP A 306 -17.92 -44.01 5.11
N GLU A 307 -19.18 -44.14 4.72
CA GLU A 307 -19.99 -43.04 4.19
C GLU A 307 -20.24 -41.93 5.22
N TYR A 308 -20.44 -42.29 6.49
CA TYR A 308 -20.68 -41.33 7.57
C TYR A 308 -19.42 -40.52 7.86
N LYS A 309 -18.26 -41.17 7.99
CA LYS A 309 -16.97 -40.49 8.15
C LYS A 309 -16.64 -39.62 6.93
N ARG A 310 -16.98 -40.08 5.73
CA ARG A 310 -16.79 -39.31 4.49
C ARG A 310 -17.61 -38.03 4.49
N GLN A 311 -18.88 -38.08 4.91
CA GLN A 311 -19.73 -36.88 5.01
C GLN A 311 -19.19 -35.89 6.06
N ALA A 312 -18.74 -36.38 7.22
CA ALA A 312 -18.13 -35.54 8.25
C ALA A 312 -16.86 -34.82 7.75
N LEU A 313 -15.95 -35.55 7.09
CA LEU A 313 -14.73 -34.99 6.51
C LEU A 313 -15.02 -33.98 5.39
N LEU A 314 -16.09 -34.19 4.61
CA LEU A 314 -16.51 -33.24 3.58
C LEU A 314 -16.97 -31.91 4.20
N LEU A 315 -17.78 -31.97 5.26
CA LEU A 315 -18.22 -30.78 6.00
C LEU A 315 -17.05 -30.04 6.64
N GLU A 316 -16.11 -30.77 7.23
CA GLU A 316 -14.90 -30.20 7.84
C GLU A 316 -14.00 -29.52 6.80
N ARG A 317 -13.77 -30.17 5.65
CA ARG A 317 -13.02 -29.59 4.54
C ARG A 317 -13.69 -28.34 3.99
N GLU A 318 -15.02 -28.36 3.83
CA GLU A 318 -15.74 -27.21 3.30
C GLU A 318 -15.79 -26.05 4.29
N ALA A 319 -15.93 -26.33 5.59
CA ALA A 319 -15.76 -25.32 6.64
C ALA A 319 -14.36 -24.69 6.57
N GLN A 320 -13.33 -25.49 6.33
CA GLN A 320 -11.96 -24.99 6.22
C GLN A 320 -11.72 -24.18 4.94
N ASN A 321 -12.36 -24.54 3.82
CA ASN A 321 -12.37 -23.73 2.60
C ASN A 321 -12.98 -22.35 2.86
N HIS A 322 -14.16 -22.30 3.48
CA HIS A 322 -14.79 -21.03 3.86
C HIS A 322 -13.92 -20.22 4.82
N PHE A 323 -13.31 -20.86 5.84
CA PHE A 323 -12.38 -20.20 6.74
C PHE A 323 -11.17 -19.60 5.99
N ASN A 324 -10.57 -20.35 5.05
CA ASN A 324 -9.48 -19.90 4.20
C ASN A 324 -9.86 -18.70 3.32
N ILE A 325 -11.04 -18.72 2.71
CA ILE A 325 -11.57 -17.61 1.91
C ILE A 325 -11.82 -16.38 2.81
N GLY A 326 -12.38 -16.58 4.00
CA GLY A 326 -12.57 -15.53 5.00
C GLY A 326 -11.25 -14.85 5.38
N LEU A 327 -10.19 -15.62 5.63
CA LEU A 327 -8.84 -15.08 5.89
C LEU A 327 -8.31 -14.26 4.72
N LYS A 328 -8.57 -14.66 3.47
CA LYS A 328 -8.16 -13.90 2.27
C LYS A 328 -8.89 -12.57 2.15
N PHE A 329 -10.20 -12.56 2.37
CA PHE A 329 -10.98 -11.31 2.39
C PHE A 329 -10.56 -10.40 3.54
N HIS A 330 -10.31 -10.96 4.73
CA HIS A 330 -9.81 -10.19 5.87
C HIS A 330 -8.46 -9.54 5.57
N LEU A 331 -7.52 -10.29 4.99
CA LEU A 331 -6.22 -9.76 4.55
C LEU A 331 -6.34 -8.66 3.48
N ALA A 332 -7.45 -8.63 2.74
CA ALA A 332 -7.78 -7.60 1.75
C ALA A 332 -8.54 -6.40 2.34
N GLY A 333 -8.93 -6.44 3.63
CA GLY A 333 -9.76 -5.42 4.27
C GLY A 333 -11.25 -5.51 3.91
N GLU A 334 -11.68 -6.58 3.25
CA GLU A 334 -13.06 -6.85 2.86
C GLU A 334 -13.80 -7.54 4.02
N TYR A 335 -14.04 -6.80 5.11
CA TYR A 335 -14.50 -7.36 6.38
C TYR A 335 -15.93 -7.93 6.37
N LEU A 336 -16.81 -7.41 5.51
CA LEU A 336 -18.18 -7.91 5.35
C LEU A 336 -18.16 -9.30 4.68
N GLU A 337 -17.40 -9.42 3.59
CA GLU A 337 -17.17 -10.66 2.87
C GLU A 337 -16.47 -11.68 3.78
N ALA A 338 -15.44 -11.26 4.51
CA ALA A 338 -14.77 -12.10 5.49
C ALA A 338 -15.74 -12.65 6.55
N SER A 339 -16.57 -11.78 7.14
CA SER A 339 -17.59 -12.13 8.13
C SER A 339 -18.56 -13.20 7.63
N LYS A 340 -19.03 -13.07 6.39
CA LYS A 340 -19.93 -14.04 5.76
C LYS A 340 -19.28 -15.40 5.57
N GLU A 341 -18.01 -15.44 5.18
CA GLU A 341 -17.28 -16.69 5.00
C GLU A 341 -16.97 -17.36 6.34
N TYR A 342 -16.65 -16.59 7.38
CA TYR A 342 -16.52 -17.15 8.73
C TYR A 342 -17.86 -17.66 9.28
N GLU A 343 -18.98 -16.98 9.00
CA GLU A 343 -20.32 -17.48 9.31
C GLU A 343 -20.55 -18.85 8.67
N ASN A 344 -20.35 -18.97 7.36
CA ASN A 344 -20.49 -20.23 6.64
C ASN A 344 -19.61 -21.34 7.24
N ALA A 345 -18.36 -21.03 7.58
CA ALA A 345 -17.45 -21.97 8.25
C ALA A 345 -18.01 -22.44 9.61
N THR A 346 -18.59 -21.53 10.41
CA THR A 346 -19.19 -21.88 11.70
C THR A 346 -20.53 -22.62 11.59
N VAL A 347 -21.30 -22.41 10.52
CA VAL A 347 -22.53 -23.19 10.24
C VAL A 347 -22.18 -24.65 9.95
N LEU A 348 -21.13 -24.88 9.16
CA LEU A 348 -20.66 -26.22 8.81
C LEU A 348 -19.96 -26.91 9.99
N THR A 349 -19.14 -26.15 10.73
CA THR A 349 -18.41 -26.65 11.91
C THR A 349 -18.60 -25.71 13.11
N PRO A 350 -19.69 -25.88 13.90
CA PRO A 350 -20.02 -25.00 15.04
C PRO A 350 -19.02 -25.01 16.19
N LYS A 351 -18.00 -25.86 16.14
CA LYS A 351 -16.93 -25.97 17.15
C LYS A 351 -15.62 -25.31 16.71
N SER A 352 -15.61 -24.53 15.61
CA SER A 352 -14.41 -23.81 15.17
C SER A 352 -14.21 -22.53 15.99
N SER A 353 -13.40 -22.61 17.06
CA SER A 353 -13.02 -21.42 17.84
C SER A 353 -12.25 -20.39 17.01
N ALA A 354 -11.43 -20.82 16.04
CA ALA A 354 -10.68 -19.95 15.15
C ALA A 354 -11.62 -19.15 14.21
N ALA A 355 -12.65 -19.79 13.65
CA ALA A 355 -13.62 -19.08 12.80
C ALA A 355 -14.40 -18.03 13.58
N TYR A 356 -14.91 -18.36 14.78
CA TYR A 356 -15.57 -17.37 15.65
C TYR A 356 -14.63 -16.24 16.08
N TYR A 357 -13.38 -16.55 16.42
CA TYR A 357 -12.40 -15.54 16.79
C TYR A 357 -12.13 -14.56 15.65
N ASN A 358 -11.82 -15.05 14.45
CA ASN A 358 -11.52 -14.18 13.31
C ASN A 358 -12.78 -13.44 12.81
N TRP A 359 -13.98 -14.02 12.97
CA TRP A 359 -15.23 -13.29 12.75
C TRP A 359 -15.38 -12.10 13.69
N GLY A 360 -15.11 -12.29 14.99
CA GLY A 360 -15.09 -11.19 15.96
C GLY A 360 -14.10 -10.10 15.56
N VAL A 361 -12.89 -10.47 15.14
CA VAL A 361 -11.88 -9.49 14.67
C VAL A 361 -12.38 -8.74 13.44
N ALA A 362 -12.88 -9.43 12.41
CA ALA A 362 -13.40 -8.77 11.21
C ALA A 362 -14.55 -7.80 11.49
N LEU A 363 -15.47 -8.16 12.41
CA LEU A 363 -16.56 -7.27 12.83
C LEU A 363 -16.04 -6.04 13.60
N SER A 364 -15.03 -6.21 14.46
CA SER A 364 -14.39 -5.11 15.19
C SER A 364 -13.67 -4.15 14.23
N ASP A 365 -12.91 -4.68 13.28
CA ASP A 365 -12.21 -3.89 12.26
C ASP A 365 -13.22 -3.12 11.39
N LEU A 366 -14.35 -3.77 11.02
CA LEU A 366 -15.43 -3.10 10.32
C LEU A 366 -16.06 -1.98 11.16
N ALA A 367 -16.27 -2.20 12.46
CA ALA A 367 -16.86 -1.22 13.37
C ALA A 367 -16.04 0.08 13.44
N GLN A 368 -14.71 -0.01 13.42
CA GLN A 368 -13.81 1.15 13.41
C GLN A 368 -14.00 2.05 12.18
N SER A 369 -14.47 1.50 11.05
CA SER A 369 -14.78 2.28 9.83
C SER A 369 -16.19 2.92 9.84
N LYS A 370 -17.00 2.60 10.85
CA LYS A 370 -18.39 3.06 10.99
C LYS A 370 -18.52 4.08 12.12
N SER A 371 -19.71 4.64 12.28
CA SER A 371 -20.00 5.61 13.33
C SER A 371 -21.38 5.41 13.94
N GLY A 372 -21.54 5.84 15.19
CA GLY A 372 -22.81 5.81 15.90
C GLY A 372 -23.38 4.41 16.05
N ILE A 373 -24.68 4.27 15.82
CA ILE A 373 -25.45 3.03 16.08
C ILE A 373 -24.92 1.84 15.26
N GLU A 374 -24.44 2.07 14.04
CA GLU A 374 -23.90 0.99 13.20
C GLU A 374 -22.60 0.42 13.79
N ALA A 375 -21.67 1.28 14.21
CA ALA A 375 -20.43 0.85 14.86
C ALA A 375 -20.73 0.09 16.16
N GLU A 376 -21.62 0.62 16.99
CA GLU A 376 -22.01 -0.03 18.24
C GLU A 376 -22.65 -1.41 18.03
N ALA A 377 -23.50 -1.57 17.02
CA ALA A 377 -24.09 -2.87 16.70
C ALA A 377 -23.01 -3.89 16.29
N LEU A 378 -22.03 -3.46 15.48
CA LEU A 378 -20.92 -4.30 15.04
C LEU A 378 -20.00 -4.70 16.19
N TYR A 379 -19.67 -3.79 17.10
CA TYR A 379 -18.92 -4.11 18.32
C TYR A 379 -19.68 -5.11 19.21
N ASN A 380 -20.97 -4.91 19.42
CA ASN A 380 -21.77 -5.86 20.21
C ASN A 380 -21.83 -7.26 19.55
N GLU A 381 -21.92 -7.32 18.22
CA GLU A 381 -21.85 -8.59 17.51
C GLU A 381 -20.46 -9.23 17.64
N SER A 382 -19.38 -8.45 17.55
CA SER A 382 -18.01 -8.96 17.73
C SER A 382 -17.80 -9.56 19.13
N PHE A 383 -18.35 -8.93 20.17
CA PHE A 383 -18.31 -9.44 21.55
C PHE A 383 -18.97 -10.81 21.67
N GLU A 384 -20.10 -11.03 20.97
CA GLU A 384 -20.76 -12.33 20.96
C GLU A 384 -19.90 -13.38 20.23
N LYS A 385 -19.23 -13.04 19.12
CA LYS A 385 -18.33 -13.99 18.44
C LYS A 385 -17.12 -14.33 19.30
N TYR A 386 -16.51 -13.36 19.99
CA TYR A 386 -15.44 -13.64 20.96
C TYR A 386 -15.92 -14.54 22.09
N ARG A 387 -17.13 -14.30 22.61
CA ARG A 387 -17.75 -15.15 23.64
C ARG A 387 -17.91 -16.59 23.15
N GLN A 388 -18.36 -16.81 21.91
CA GLN A 388 -18.44 -18.16 21.32
C GLN A 388 -17.06 -18.81 21.16
N ALA A 389 -16.08 -18.07 20.65
CA ALA A 389 -14.70 -18.55 20.51
C ALA A 389 -14.13 -19.03 21.86
N ILE A 390 -14.31 -18.24 22.91
CA ILE A 390 -13.82 -18.55 24.27
C ILE A 390 -14.64 -19.68 24.93
N ARG A 391 -15.94 -19.79 24.65
CA ARG A 391 -16.75 -20.92 25.13
C ARG A 391 -16.24 -22.25 24.58
N ILE A 392 -15.78 -22.26 23.33
CA ILE A 392 -15.20 -23.43 22.68
C ILE A 392 -13.76 -23.66 23.15
N LYS A 393 -12.96 -22.60 23.23
CA LYS A 393 -11.55 -22.63 23.63
C LYS A 393 -11.29 -21.60 24.75
N PRO A 394 -11.43 -21.98 26.03
CA PRO A 394 -11.25 -21.07 27.15
C PRO A 394 -9.83 -20.54 27.33
N ASP A 395 -8.82 -21.25 26.82
CA ASP A 395 -7.39 -20.92 26.86
C ASP A 395 -6.94 -20.17 25.58
N TYR A 396 -7.71 -19.15 25.18
CA TYR A 396 -7.43 -18.37 23.96
C TYR A 396 -7.04 -16.92 24.27
N PRO A 397 -5.76 -16.63 24.60
CA PRO A 397 -5.34 -15.31 25.07
C PRO A 397 -5.55 -14.21 24.01
N ASN A 398 -5.40 -14.51 22.72
CA ASN A 398 -5.66 -13.54 21.65
C ASN A 398 -7.14 -13.13 21.57
N ALA A 399 -8.08 -14.06 21.81
CA ALA A 399 -9.50 -13.74 21.82
C ALA A 399 -9.87 -12.80 22.97
N TYR A 400 -9.31 -13.02 24.17
CA TYR A 400 -9.49 -12.09 25.28
C TYR A 400 -8.86 -10.73 25.01
N ASN A 401 -7.63 -10.70 24.50
CA ASN A 401 -6.94 -9.45 24.18
C ASN A 401 -7.74 -8.60 23.17
N ASN A 402 -8.18 -9.21 22.08
CA ASN A 402 -8.88 -8.47 21.01
C ASN A 402 -10.31 -8.11 21.41
N TRP A 403 -10.96 -8.91 22.26
CA TRP A 403 -12.20 -8.48 22.89
C TRP A 403 -11.98 -7.27 23.81
N GLY A 404 -10.90 -7.25 24.59
CA GLY A 404 -10.50 -6.08 25.37
C GLY A 404 -10.32 -4.84 24.50
N ASN A 405 -9.61 -4.96 23.38
CA ASN A 405 -9.44 -3.86 22.42
C ASN A 405 -10.78 -3.35 21.89
N ALA A 406 -11.64 -4.25 21.41
CA ALA A 406 -12.95 -3.88 20.88
C ALA A 406 -13.85 -3.18 21.92
N LEU A 407 -13.74 -3.57 23.20
CA LEU A 407 -14.43 -2.89 24.31
C LEU A 407 -13.85 -1.49 24.56
N SER A 408 -12.52 -1.35 24.52
CA SER A 408 -11.83 -0.06 24.66
C SER A 408 -12.19 0.90 23.52
N ASP A 409 -12.19 0.41 22.28
CA ASP A 409 -12.55 1.20 21.09
C ASP A 409 -14.00 1.69 21.18
N LEU A 410 -14.94 0.81 21.61
CA LEU A 410 -16.32 1.24 21.85
C LEU A 410 -16.39 2.27 22.99
N ALA A 411 -15.62 2.08 24.07
CA ALA A 411 -15.60 3.00 25.22
C ALA A 411 -15.19 4.42 24.84
N GLN A 412 -14.22 4.58 23.93
CA GLN A 412 -13.78 5.90 23.42
C GLN A 412 -14.92 6.66 22.71
N SER A 413 -15.90 5.97 22.14
CA SER A 413 -17.07 6.59 21.50
C SER A 413 -18.22 6.93 22.47
N LYS A 414 -18.11 6.47 23.73
CA LYS A 414 -19.11 6.66 24.79
C LYS A 414 -18.66 7.75 25.76
N SER A 415 -19.51 8.05 26.75
CA SER A 415 -19.19 9.02 27.78
C SER A 415 -19.73 8.62 29.15
N GLY A 416 -19.14 9.18 30.21
CA GLY A 416 -19.58 8.97 31.59
C GLY A 416 -19.54 7.49 32.01
N ILE A 417 -20.58 7.07 32.72
CA ILE A 417 -20.66 5.73 33.34
C ILE A 417 -20.60 4.59 32.31
N GLU A 418 -21.13 4.81 31.10
CA GLU A 418 -21.11 3.79 30.05
C GLU A 418 -19.69 3.54 29.54
N ALA A 419 -18.93 4.60 29.25
CA ALA A 419 -17.52 4.47 28.86
C ALA A 419 -16.70 3.79 29.95
N GLU A 420 -16.88 4.20 31.21
CA GLU A 420 -16.17 3.61 32.35
C GLU A 420 -16.49 2.13 32.53
N ALA A 421 -17.74 1.71 32.34
CA ALA A 421 -18.12 0.30 32.41
C ALA A 421 -17.44 -0.53 31.31
N LEU A 422 -17.37 0.00 30.09
CA LEU A 422 -16.71 -0.64 28.96
C LEU A 422 -15.19 -0.74 29.15
N TYR A 423 -14.54 0.32 29.63
CA TYR A 423 -13.12 0.27 29.99
C TYR A 423 -12.86 -0.76 31.09
N ASN A 424 -13.66 -0.80 32.14
CA ASN A 424 -13.52 -1.81 33.20
C ASN A 424 -13.69 -3.24 32.66
N GLU A 425 -14.67 -3.48 31.78
CA GLU A 425 -14.81 -4.79 31.13
C GLU A 425 -13.59 -5.11 30.25
N SER A 426 -13.01 -4.12 29.55
CA SER A 426 -11.79 -4.30 28.76
C SER A 426 -10.61 -4.75 29.65
N PHE A 427 -10.45 -4.14 30.83
CA PHE A 427 -9.41 -4.47 31.79
C PHE A 427 -9.55 -5.92 32.29
N GLU A 428 -10.78 -6.37 32.53
CA GLU A 428 -11.04 -7.77 32.86
C GLU A 428 -10.59 -8.70 31.73
N LYS A 429 -10.87 -8.40 30.46
CA LYS A 429 -10.43 -9.25 29.34
C LYS A 429 -8.89 -9.26 29.21
N TYR A 430 -8.23 -8.11 29.31
CA TYR A 430 -6.75 -8.08 29.29
C TYR A 430 -6.15 -8.89 30.44
N SER A 431 -6.72 -8.77 31.65
CA SER A 431 -6.34 -9.57 32.80
C SER A 431 -6.51 -11.08 32.55
N GLN A 432 -7.59 -11.50 31.88
CA GLN A 432 -7.77 -12.89 31.46
C GLN A 432 -6.71 -13.34 30.44
N ALA A 433 -6.41 -12.52 29.44
CA ALA A 433 -5.38 -12.81 28.44
C ALA A 433 -4.00 -13.03 29.11
N ILE A 434 -3.64 -12.16 30.05
CA ILE A 434 -2.37 -12.23 30.81
C ILE A 434 -2.35 -13.43 31.77
N ARG A 435 -3.49 -13.76 32.40
CA ARG A 435 -3.58 -14.95 33.27
C ARG A 435 -3.31 -16.24 32.50
N ILE A 436 -3.77 -16.33 31.26
CA ILE A 436 -3.54 -17.48 30.37
C ILE A 436 -2.11 -17.44 29.82
N LYS A 437 -1.64 -16.26 29.42
CA LYS A 437 -0.32 -16.03 28.84
C LYS A 437 0.38 -14.85 29.52
N PRO A 438 1.17 -15.09 30.59
CA PRO A 438 1.84 -14.01 31.32
C PRO A 438 2.93 -13.30 30.52
N ASP A 439 3.52 -13.94 29.51
CA ASP A 439 4.51 -13.39 28.59
C ASP A 439 3.86 -12.76 27.34
N TYR A 440 2.80 -11.98 27.54
CA TYR A 440 2.04 -11.37 26.45
C TYR A 440 2.17 -9.83 26.41
N PRO A 441 3.25 -9.29 25.81
CA PRO A 441 3.54 -7.86 25.87
C PRO A 441 2.45 -6.98 25.22
N ASN A 442 1.74 -7.49 24.21
CA ASN A 442 0.65 -6.75 23.57
C ASN A 442 -0.53 -6.53 24.52
N ALA A 443 -0.89 -7.53 25.33
CA ALA A 443 -1.99 -7.38 26.29
C ALA A 443 -1.66 -6.36 27.38
N TYR A 444 -0.40 -6.29 27.81
CA TYR A 444 0.06 -5.24 28.71
C TYR A 444 0.05 -3.86 28.03
N ASN A 445 0.55 -3.74 26.79
CA ASN A 445 0.50 -2.48 26.05
C ASN A 445 -0.93 -1.97 25.88
N ASN A 446 -1.84 -2.83 25.40
CA ASN A 446 -3.21 -2.44 25.10
C ASN A 446 -3.98 -2.09 26.38
N TRP A 447 -3.71 -2.80 27.48
CA TRP A 447 -4.26 -2.42 28.78
C TRP A 447 -3.71 -1.07 29.26
N GLY A 448 -2.42 -0.81 29.07
CA GLY A 448 -1.81 0.50 29.34
C GLY A 448 -2.51 1.63 28.55
N ASN A 449 -2.74 1.42 27.26
CA ASN A 449 -3.44 2.37 26.41
C ASN A 449 -4.87 2.62 26.92
N ALA A 450 -5.65 1.56 27.17
CA ALA A 450 -7.02 1.69 27.67
C ALA A 450 -7.11 2.39 29.04
N LEU A 451 -6.12 2.19 29.93
CA LEU A 451 -6.00 2.91 31.19
C LEU A 451 -5.70 4.40 30.97
N SER A 452 -4.81 4.72 30.04
CA SER A 452 -4.48 6.09 29.64
C SER A 452 -5.70 6.81 29.06
N ASP A 453 -6.46 6.16 28.18
CA ASP A 453 -7.66 6.71 27.57
C ASP A 453 -8.75 7.00 28.62
N LEU A 454 -8.96 6.07 29.57
CA LEU A 454 -9.86 6.32 30.70
C LEU A 454 -9.36 7.50 31.55
N ALA A 455 -8.05 7.58 31.82
CA ALA A 455 -7.44 8.65 32.62
C ALA A 455 -7.69 10.04 32.03
N GLN A 456 -7.66 10.19 30.70
CA GLN A 456 -7.96 11.46 30.01
C GLN A 456 -9.38 11.97 30.27
N SER A 457 -10.33 11.07 30.56
CA SER A 457 -11.72 11.44 30.91
C SER A 457 -11.92 11.74 32.40
N LYS A 458 -10.92 11.46 33.24
CA LYS A 458 -10.96 11.65 34.70
C LYS A 458 -10.18 12.91 35.10
N SER A 459 -10.19 13.24 36.39
CA SER A 459 -9.45 14.40 36.91
C SER A 459 -8.86 14.13 38.29
N GLY A 460 -7.84 14.93 38.65
CA GLY A 460 -7.20 14.86 39.95
C GLY A 460 -6.57 13.50 40.25
N ILE A 461 -6.76 13.03 41.49
CA ILE A 461 -6.13 11.81 42.03
C ILE A 461 -6.55 10.55 41.24
N GLU A 462 -7.77 10.52 40.71
CA GLU A 462 -8.26 9.36 39.95
C GLU A 462 -7.54 9.23 38.61
N ALA A 463 -7.40 10.33 37.86
CA ALA A 463 -6.65 10.35 36.61
C ALA A 463 -5.19 9.96 36.85
N GLU A 464 -4.56 10.51 37.89
CA GLU A 464 -3.17 10.20 38.23
C GLU A 464 -2.98 8.72 38.60
N ALA A 465 -3.92 8.12 39.34
CA ALA A 465 -3.87 6.69 39.66
C ALA A 465 -3.94 5.82 38.39
N LEU A 466 -4.83 6.17 37.45
CA LEU A 466 -4.97 5.46 36.18
C LEU A 466 -3.73 5.60 35.29
N TYR A 467 -3.15 6.80 35.18
CA TYR A 467 -1.89 6.99 34.47
C TYR A 467 -0.75 6.18 35.11
N ASN A 468 -0.63 6.19 36.43
CA ASN A 468 0.38 5.38 37.12
C ASN A 468 0.18 3.87 36.89
N GLU A 469 -1.07 3.39 36.86
CA GLU A 469 -1.33 2.00 36.50
C GLU A 469 -0.95 1.72 35.03
N SER A 470 -1.23 2.65 34.11
CA SER A 470 -0.83 2.52 32.71
C SER A 470 0.70 2.38 32.56
N PHE A 471 1.47 3.16 33.31
CA PHE A 471 2.94 3.12 33.31
C PHE A 471 3.46 1.77 33.81
N GLU A 472 2.81 1.19 34.82
CA GLU A 472 3.14 -0.16 35.28
C GLU A 472 2.87 -1.19 34.17
N LYS A 473 1.75 -1.12 33.45
CA LYS A 473 1.51 -2.04 32.32
C LYS A 473 2.54 -1.87 31.21
N TYR A 474 2.89 -0.65 30.82
CA TYR A 474 3.96 -0.42 29.84
C TYR A 474 5.30 -0.96 30.31
N SER A 475 5.65 -0.76 31.59
CA SER A 475 6.84 -1.34 32.22
C SER A 475 6.86 -2.87 32.11
N GLN A 476 5.74 -3.54 32.37
CA GLN A 476 5.61 -4.99 32.21
C GLN A 476 5.79 -5.42 30.74
N ALA A 477 5.18 -4.71 29.80
CA ALA A 477 5.34 -4.99 28.37
C ALA A 477 6.82 -4.88 27.93
N ILE A 478 7.52 -3.81 28.33
CA ILE A 478 8.95 -3.61 28.04
C ILE A 478 9.83 -4.65 28.72
N ARG A 479 9.51 -5.07 29.95
CA ARG A 479 10.26 -6.12 30.64
C ARG A 479 10.23 -7.45 29.86
N ILE A 480 9.10 -7.76 29.22
CA ILE A 480 8.94 -8.97 28.40
C ILE A 480 9.58 -8.78 27.03
N LYS A 481 9.38 -7.61 26.40
CA LYS A 481 9.90 -7.27 25.07
C LYS A 481 10.59 -5.91 25.10
N PRO A 482 11.91 -5.86 25.37
CA PRO A 482 12.65 -4.59 25.50
C PRO A 482 12.81 -3.80 24.20
N ASP A 483 12.63 -4.42 23.04
CA ASP A 483 12.71 -3.78 21.72
C ASP A 483 11.32 -3.36 21.18
N TYR A 484 10.34 -3.18 22.07
CA TYR A 484 8.97 -2.82 21.69
C TYR A 484 8.80 -1.29 21.58
N HIS A 485 9.27 -0.69 20.48
CA HIS A 485 9.27 0.77 20.30
C HIS A 485 7.87 1.42 20.44
N GLU A 486 6.81 0.75 19.98
CA GLU A 486 5.42 1.24 20.09
C GLU A 486 5.02 1.47 21.56
N VAL A 487 5.44 0.59 22.47
CA VAL A 487 5.16 0.72 23.92
C VAL A 487 5.87 1.94 24.50
N TYR A 488 7.12 2.18 24.10
CA TYR A 488 7.83 3.38 24.52
C TYR A 488 7.16 4.66 24.00
N CYS A 489 6.66 4.64 22.76
CA CYS A 489 5.88 5.75 22.21
C CYS A 489 4.61 6.00 23.03
N ASN A 490 3.78 4.98 23.25
CA ASN A 490 2.54 5.08 24.01
C ASN A 490 2.77 5.53 25.45
N TRP A 491 3.83 5.04 26.09
CA TRP A 491 4.22 5.49 27.42
C TRP A 491 4.64 6.97 27.41
N GLY A 492 5.41 7.40 26.40
CA GLY A 492 5.74 8.81 26.23
C GLY A 492 4.51 9.70 26.08
N VAL A 493 3.51 9.27 25.32
CA VAL A 493 2.23 9.97 25.16
C VAL A 493 1.50 10.07 26.50
N ALA A 494 1.31 8.96 27.20
CA ALA A 494 0.62 8.94 28.50
C ALA A 494 1.31 9.82 29.57
N LEU A 495 2.65 9.87 29.56
CA LEU A 495 3.41 10.78 30.42
C LEU A 495 3.18 12.26 30.06
N SER A 496 3.14 12.57 28.76
CA SER A 496 2.85 13.92 28.26
C SER A 496 1.42 14.35 28.61
N ASP A 497 0.45 13.44 28.54
CA ASP A 497 -0.94 13.73 28.91
C ASP A 497 -1.07 13.99 30.42
N LEU A 498 -0.43 13.19 31.27
CA LEU A 498 -0.38 13.46 32.71
C LEU A 498 0.31 14.81 32.97
N ALA A 499 1.41 15.13 32.27
CA ALA A 499 2.15 16.38 32.43
C ALA A 499 1.28 17.62 32.17
N GLN A 500 0.38 17.57 31.18
CA GLN A 500 -0.57 18.65 30.87
C GLN A 500 -1.53 18.96 32.03
N SER A 501 -1.83 17.98 32.88
CA SER A 501 -2.67 18.17 34.08
C SER A 501 -1.91 18.70 35.30
N LYS A 502 -0.57 18.70 35.24
CA LYS A 502 0.32 19.12 36.33
C LYS A 502 0.86 20.53 36.09
N SER A 503 1.63 21.05 37.03
CA SER A 503 2.25 22.38 36.90
C SER A 503 3.66 22.43 37.49
N GLY A 504 4.44 23.43 37.08
CA GLY A 504 5.78 23.69 37.60
C GLY A 504 6.74 22.53 37.38
N ILE A 505 7.52 22.21 38.43
CA ILE A 505 8.60 21.21 38.39
C ILE A 505 8.06 19.80 38.10
N GLU A 506 6.86 19.48 38.56
CA GLU A 506 6.25 18.16 38.36
C GLU A 506 5.89 17.92 36.89
N ALA A 507 5.24 18.90 36.25
CA ALA A 507 4.95 18.83 34.82
C ALA A 507 6.24 18.70 33.99
N GLU A 508 7.26 19.51 34.31
CA GLU A 508 8.54 19.47 33.63
C GLU A 508 9.26 18.11 33.79
N ALA A 509 9.20 17.49 34.98
CA ALA A 509 9.73 16.15 35.19
C ALA A 509 9.05 15.12 34.29
N LEU A 510 7.71 15.14 34.24
CA LEU A 510 6.92 14.23 33.40
C LEU A 510 7.19 14.40 31.90
N TYR A 511 7.31 15.64 31.42
CA TYR A 511 7.71 15.89 30.03
C TYR A 511 9.12 15.37 29.74
N ASN A 512 10.07 15.56 30.65
CA ASN A 512 11.42 15.04 30.48
C ASN A 512 11.44 13.50 30.48
N GLU A 513 10.64 12.85 31.31
CA GLU A 513 10.45 11.39 31.27
C GLU A 513 9.84 10.93 29.95
N SER A 514 8.83 11.66 29.43
CA SER A 514 8.24 11.42 28.12
C SER A 514 9.30 11.48 27.00
N PHE A 515 10.17 12.48 27.02
CA PHE A 515 11.27 12.62 26.05
C PHE A 515 12.27 11.47 26.10
N GLU A 516 12.57 10.94 27.29
CA GLU A 516 13.40 9.74 27.41
C GLU A 516 12.71 8.51 26.80
N LYS A 517 11.39 8.36 26.96
CA LYS A 517 10.65 7.27 26.30
C LYS A 517 10.67 7.40 24.78
N TYR A 518 10.45 8.60 24.23
CA TYR A 518 10.58 8.82 22.79
C TYR A 518 12.00 8.57 22.28
N SER A 519 13.03 8.99 23.04
CA SER A 519 14.42 8.69 22.76
C SER A 519 14.69 7.17 22.71
N GLN A 520 14.11 6.40 23.64
CA GLN A 520 14.20 4.93 23.64
C GLN A 520 13.50 4.32 22.41
N ALA A 521 12.30 4.79 22.07
CA ALA A 521 11.58 4.35 20.87
C ALA A 521 12.40 4.61 19.59
N ILE A 522 12.96 5.80 19.42
CA ILE A 522 13.79 6.17 18.25
C ILE A 522 15.11 5.40 18.20
N ARG A 523 15.72 5.06 19.35
CA ARG A 523 16.92 4.19 19.37
C ARG A 523 16.64 2.80 18.78
N ILE A 524 15.43 2.29 19.00
CA ILE A 524 15.00 1.00 18.47
C ILE A 524 14.58 1.13 17.00
N LYS A 525 13.80 2.17 16.67
CA LYS A 525 13.29 2.44 15.31
C LYS A 525 13.52 3.90 14.91
N PRO A 526 14.66 4.20 14.27
CA PRO A 526 15.04 5.58 13.94
C PRO A 526 14.21 6.27 12.84
N ASP A 527 13.41 5.51 12.08
CA ASP A 527 12.57 6.00 10.99
C ASP A 527 11.08 6.10 11.38
N ASP A 528 10.76 6.09 12.68
CA ASP A 528 9.39 6.16 13.16
C ASP A 528 8.87 7.62 13.21
N HIS A 529 8.06 8.01 12.23
CA HIS A 529 7.52 9.35 12.17
C HIS A 529 6.50 9.66 13.27
N GLU A 530 5.75 8.68 13.77
CA GLU A 530 4.74 8.89 14.82
C GLU A 530 5.42 9.26 16.15
N VAL A 531 6.55 8.62 16.46
CA VAL A 531 7.35 8.95 17.64
C VAL A 531 7.87 10.38 17.57
N TYR A 532 8.41 10.81 16.42
CA TYR A 532 8.87 12.18 16.24
C TYR A 532 7.73 13.20 16.31
N TYR A 533 6.57 12.86 15.75
CA TYR A 533 5.37 13.68 15.81
C TYR A 533 4.91 13.88 17.27
N ASN A 534 4.74 12.79 18.02
CA ASN A 534 4.32 12.82 19.42
C ASN A 534 5.34 13.53 20.32
N TRP A 535 6.64 13.36 20.03
CA TRP A 535 7.69 14.11 20.72
C TRP A 535 7.62 15.60 20.43
N GLY A 536 7.38 15.99 19.16
CA GLY A 536 7.16 17.39 18.79
C GLY A 536 5.99 18.01 19.56
N VAL A 537 4.86 17.31 19.65
CA VAL A 537 3.69 17.74 20.43
C VAL A 537 4.04 17.93 21.92
N ALA A 538 4.72 16.97 22.54
CA ALA A 538 5.12 17.08 23.94
C ALA A 538 6.10 18.24 24.21
N LEU A 539 7.06 18.48 23.30
CA LEU A 539 7.96 19.64 23.37
C LEU A 539 7.20 20.96 23.24
N TYR A 540 6.22 21.01 22.33
CA TYR A 540 5.37 22.18 22.13
C TYR A 540 4.57 22.50 23.39
N ASN A 541 3.92 21.50 23.98
CA ASN A 541 3.15 21.68 25.21
C ASN A 541 4.03 22.15 26.38
N LEU A 542 5.24 21.60 26.53
CA LEU A 542 6.19 22.11 27.52
C LEU A 542 6.60 23.56 27.21
N ALA A 543 6.86 23.90 25.94
CA ALA A 543 7.24 25.25 25.54
C ALA A 543 6.18 26.30 25.92
N GLN A 544 4.90 25.96 25.78
CA GLN A 544 3.78 26.83 26.19
C GLN A 544 3.77 27.15 27.70
N THR A 545 4.37 26.30 28.53
CA THR A 545 4.51 26.56 29.99
C THR A 545 5.71 27.44 30.35
N LYS A 546 6.61 27.71 29.39
CA LYS A 546 7.84 28.47 29.59
C LYS A 546 7.72 29.88 28.99
N SER A 547 8.74 30.71 29.23
CA SER A 547 8.82 32.05 28.64
C SER A 547 10.25 32.42 28.24
N GLY A 548 10.38 33.39 27.34
CA GLY A 548 11.67 33.91 26.87
C GLY A 548 12.55 32.85 26.21
N VAL A 549 13.85 32.89 26.49
CA VAL A 549 14.86 32.03 25.84
C VAL A 549 14.59 30.54 26.04
N ALA A 550 14.02 30.14 27.19
CA ALA A 550 13.70 28.74 27.45
C ALA A 550 12.57 28.22 26.55
N ALA A 551 11.53 29.03 26.31
CA ALA A 551 10.45 28.68 25.39
C ALA A 551 10.94 28.62 23.94
N GLU A 552 11.73 29.60 23.50
CA GLU A 552 12.29 29.62 22.14
C GLU A 552 13.15 28.40 21.84
N LYS A 553 13.97 27.96 22.79
CA LYS A 553 14.77 26.74 22.64
C LYS A 553 13.89 25.51 22.40
N LEU A 554 12.83 25.34 23.21
CA LEU A 554 11.90 24.22 23.07
C LEU A 554 11.14 24.28 21.74
N TYR A 555 10.73 25.47 21.29
CA TYR A 555 10.11 25.62 19.97
C TYR A 555 11.04 25.24 18.83
N ASP A 556 12.33 25.56 18.93
CA ASP A 556 13.31 25.15 17.92
C ASP A 556 13.52 23.63 17.93
N GLU A 557 13.53 22.99 19.11
CA GLU A 557 13.51 21.53 19.24
C GLU A 557 12.23 20.91 18.67
N THR A 558 11.05 21.51 18.88
CA THR A 558 9.79 21.08 18.25
C THR A 558 9.90 21.13 16.72
N VAL A 559 10.46 22.21 16.14
CA VAL A 559 10.68 22.31 14.69
C VAL A 559 11.57 21.16 14.22
N GLU A 560 12.65 20.84 14.93
CA GLU A 560 13.53 19.73 14.58
C GLU A 560 12.78 18.39 14.55
N LYS A 561 11.98 18.08 15.59
CA LYS A 561 11.21 16.83 15.66
C LYS A 561 10.14 16.75 14.59
N ASN A 562 9.41 17.83 14.32
CA ASN A 562 8.43 17.85 13.24
C ASN A 562 9.08 17.68 11.85
N LEU A 563 10.25 18.28 11.62
CA LEU A 563 11.01 18.05 10.38
C LEU A 563 11.47 16.59 10.24
N GLN A 564 11.85 15.95 11.35
CA GLN A 564 12.16 14.52 11.39
C GLN A 564 10.92 13.66 11.10
N ALA A 565 9.76 13.99 11.68
CA ALA A 565 8.49 13.32 11.37
C ALA A 565 8.19 13.41 9.88
N ILE A 566 8.21 14.61 9.30
CA ILE A 566 7.98 14.84 7.86
C ILE A 566 8.99 14.07 6.99
N LYS A 567 10.27 14.03 7.38
CA LYS A 567 11.32 13.27 6.67
C LYS A 567 10.97 11.78 6.58
N TYR A 568 10.31 11.24 7.60
CA TYR A 568 9.96 9.82 7.70
C TYR A 568 8.50 9.51 7.34
N GLY A 569 7.78 10.43 6.69
CA GLY A 569 6.43 10.22 6.16
C GLY A 569 5.29 10.80 7.01
N GLY A 570 5.60 11.52 8.09
CA GLY A 570 4.62 12.23 8.90
C GLY A 570 4.03 13.46 8.21
N ASP A 571 2.87 13.89 8.69
CA ASP A 571 2.20 15.11 8.20
C ASP A 571 2.97 16.38 8.58
N ALA A 572 2.86 17.41 7.75
CA ALA A 572 3.46 18.73 7.95
C ALA A 572 2.58 19.69 8.77
N TYR A 573 1.35 19.32 9.12
CA TYR A 573 0.36 20.24 9.66
C TYR A 573 0.79 20.85 11.00
N ASN A 574 1.27 20.05 11.96
CA ASN A 574 1.76 20.57 13.25
C ASN A 574 2.92 21.56 13.10
N LEU A 575 3.78 21.36 12.09
CA LEU A 575 4.85 22.30 11.78
C LEU A 575 4.28 23.60 11.23
N ALA A 576 3.24 23.53 10.40
CA ALA A 576 2.53 24.68 9.87
C ALA A 576 1.90 25.51 11.01
N CYS A 577 1.19 24.86 11.94
CA CYS A 577 0.59 25.49 13.12
C CYS A 577 1.66 26.17 13.99
N LEU A 578 2.78 25.50 14.26
CA LEU A 578 3.87 26.09 15.03
C LEU A 578 4.43 27.36 14.37
N TYR A 579 4.60 27.35 13.05
CA TYR A 579 5.03 28.54 12.32
C TYR A 579 3.97 29.66 12.33
N ALA A 580 2.68 29.31 12.27
CA ALA A 580 1.58 30.27 12.36
C ALA A 580 1.59 31.00 13.72
N ILE A 581 1.70 30.25 14.82
CA ILE A 581 1.76 30.78 16.19
C ILE A 581 3.00 31.66 16.41
N ARG A 582 4.13 31.32 15.77
CA ARG A 582 5.36 32.12 15.79
C ARG A 582 5.35 33.28 14.77
N ASN A 583 4.22 33.53 14.12
CA ASN A 583 4.03 34.58 13.12
C ASN A 583 5.04 34.51 11.94
N LYS A 584 5.47 33.28 11.59
CA LYS A 584 6.35 32.98 10.44
C LYS A 584 5.49 32.57 9.25
N LYS A 585 4.80 33.56 8.68
CA LYS A 585 3.77 33.38 7.64
C LYS A 585 4.24 32.53 6.45
N GLY A 586 5.43 32.81 5.91
CA GLY A 586 5.91 32.13 4.69
C GLY A 586 6.04 30.62 4.89
N GLU A 587 6.64 30.22 6.01
CA GLU A 587 6.81 28.82 6.39
C GLU A 587 5.48 28.18 6.79
N ALA A 588 4.63 28.90 7.53
CA ALA A 588 3.31 28.41 7.92
C ALA A 588 2.48 28.01 6.70
N LEU A 589 2.33 28.93 5.73
CA LEU A 589 1.54 28.68 4.53
C LEU A 589 2.15 27.59 3.65
N LYS A 590 3.49 27.52 3.55
CA LYS A 590 4.19 26.46 2.81
C LYS A 590 3.87 25.06 3.34
N TYR A 591 3.95 24.86 4.65
CA TYR A 591 3.71 23.55 5.24
C TYR A 591 2.21 23.21 5.30
N LEU A 592 1.34 24.22 5.48
CA LEU A 592 -0.10 24.05 5.38
C LEU A 592 -0.53 23.60 3.99
N GLU A 593 0.00 24.23 2.94
CA GLU A 593 -0.25 23.85 1.55
C GLU A 593 0.13 22.40 1.30
N ARG A 594 1.31 21.97 1.78
CA ARG A 594 1.74 20.57 1.69
C ARG A 594 0.76 19.58 2.35
N SER A 595 0.22 19.93 3.52
CA SER A 595 -0.76 19.07 4.22
C SER A 595 -2.13 19.03 3.51
N LEU A 596 -2.56 20.16 2.94
CA LEU A 596 -3.79 20.25 2.15
C LEU A 596 -3.67 19.49 0.82
N GLU A 597 -2.54 19.63 0.11
CA GLU A 597 -2.23 18.89 -1.12
C GLU A 597 -2.25 17.39 -0.90
N GLY A 598 -1.68 16.93 0.23
CA GLY A 598 -1.67 15.52 0.61
C GLY A 598 -3.01 14.98 1.12
N GLY A 599 -4.06 15.81 1.20
CA GLY A 599 -5.37 15.44 1.74
C GLY A 599 -5.33 15.01 3.22
N LYS A 600 -4.27 15.35 3.95
CA LYS A 600 -4.07 14.96 5.35
C LYS A 600 -4.93 15.78 6.31
N ILE A 601 -5.23 17.02 5.92
CA ILE A 601 -6.09 17.93 6.67
C ILE A 601 -7.16 18.54 5.76
N SER A 602 -8.34 18.81 6.32
CA SER A 602 -9.42 19.48 5.59
C SER A 602 -9.42 20.97 5.83
N VAL A 603 -9.85 21.76 4.84
CA VAL A 603 -10.01 23.21 5.01
C VAL A 603 -10.92 23.53 6.19
N ASP A 604 -12.00 22.76 6.39
CA ASP A 604 -12.95 22.96 7.50
C ASP A 604 -12.31 22.77 8.88
N PHE A 605 -11.30 21.90 8.98
CA PHE A 605 -10.52 21.74 10.21
C PHE A 605 -9.64 22.98 10.45
N VAL A 606 -8.86 23.38 9.44
CA VAL A 606 -7.94 24.52 9.53
C VAL A 606 -8.68 25.82 9.85
N GLU A 607 -9.90 25.98 9.32
CA GLU A 607 -10.75 27.14 9.62
C GLU A 607 -11.27 27.18 11.05
N LYS A 608 -11.19 26.08 11.83
CA LYS A 608 -11.60 26.05 13.24
C LYS A 608 -10.42 26.02 14.20
N ASP A 609 -9.24 25.69 13.69
CA ASP A 609 -8.03 25.60 14.48
C ASP A 609 -7.55 26.99 14.91
N THR A 610 -7.41 27.17 16.22
CA THR A 610 -7.02 28.43 16.86
C THR A 610 -5.58 28.82 16.60
N ASP A 611 -4.71 27.88 16.22
CA ASP A 611 -3.30 28.15 15.92
C ASP A 611 -3.13 29.10 14.74
N TRP A 612 -4.17 29.20 13.90
CA TRP A 612 -4.22 30.10 12.74
C TRP A 612 -4.87 31.45 13.02
N ASP A 613 -5.30 31.75 14.25
CA ASP A 613 -5.99 33.01 14.59
C ASP A 613 -5.17 34.25 14.19
N GLY A 614 -3.84 34.20 14.33
CA GLY A 614 -2.95 35.29 13.93
C GLY A 614 -2.86 35.53 12.41
N LEU A 615 -3.21 34.54 11.59
CA LEU A 615 -3.20 34.60 10.12
C LEU A 615 -4.61 34.54 9.51
N ARG A 616 -5.65 34.44 10.34
CA ARG A 616 -7.03 34.19 9.89
C ARG A 616 -7.56 35.26 8.95
N ASP A 617 -7.12 36.50 9.14
CA ASP A 617 -7.48 37.63 8.28
C ASP A 617 -6.55 37.89 7.10
N ASP A 618 -5.42 37.18 7.04
CA ASP A 618 -4.41 37.33 6.01
C ASP A 618 -4.93 36.88 4.63
N LEU A 619 -4.61 37.66 3.59
CA LEU A 619 -5.09 37.41 2.24
C LEU A 619 -4.49 36.13 1.63
N ASP A 620 -3.21 35.84 1.90
CA ASP A 620 -2.55 34.66 1.34
C ASP A 620 -3.06 33.38 2.01
N PHE A 621 -3.36 33.43 3.31
CA PHE A 621 -4.04 32.35 4.02
C PHE A 621 -5.44 32.07 3.44
N LYS A 622 -6.28 33.10 3.30
CA LYS A 622 -7.62 32.96 2.71
C LYS A 622 -7.56 32.43 1.27
N ASN A 623 -6.61 32.94 0.47
CA ASN A 623 -6.40 32.48 -0.90
C ASN A 623 -5.94 31.01 -0.94
N LEU A 624 -5.00 30.61 -0.09
CA LEU A 624 -4.56 29.23 0.04
C LEU A 624 -5.74 28.32 0.35
N LEU A 625 -6.51 28.60 1.42
CA LEU A 625 -7.67 27.79 1.76
C LEU A 625 -8.68 27.73 0.62
N SER A 626 -8.97 28.87 -0.05
CA SER A 626 -9.92 28.91 -1.15
C SER A 626 -9.56 28.00 -2.34
N ARG A 627 -8.27 27.78 -2.60
CA ARG A 627 -7.79 26.86 -3.65
C ARG A 627 -8.15 25.42 -3.34
N TYR A 628 -8.15 25.05 -2.07
CA TYR A 628 -8.48 23.71 -1.58
C TYR A 628 -9.94 23.61 -1.12
N LYS A 629 -10.71 24.70 -1.18
CA LYS A 629 -12.10 24.80 -0.76
C LYS A 629 -13.04 24.56 -1.95
N LYS A 630 -13.06 23.36 -2.56
CA LYS A 630 -14.25 22.76 -3.24
C LYS A 630 -14.02 21.41 -3.94
N ASP A 631 -14.88 20.43 -3.62
CA ASP A 631 -15.69 19.63 -4.59
C ASP A 631 -16.95 18.93 -4.00
N ASN A 632 -17.50 19.37 -2.85
CA ASN A 632 -18.69 18.75 -2.23
C ASN A 632 -20.08 19.26 -2.73
N LYS A 633 -20.16 19.89 -3.92
CA LYS A 633 -21.45 20.40 -4.45
C LYS A 633 -22.06 19.65 -5.63
N ASN A 634 -21.41 18.61 -6.15
CA ASN A 634 -21.93 17.82 -7.28
C ASN A 634 -22.22 16.33 -6.96
N ALA A 635 -22.31 15.94 -5.69
CA ALA A 635 -22.65 14.57 -5.28
C ALA A 635 -24.14 14.36 -4.92
N ILE A 636 -25.05 15.08 -5.58
CA ILE A 636 -26.48 14.72 -5.64
C ILE A 636 -26.91 14.81 -7.11
N LEU A 637 -26.76 13.72 -7.84
CA LEU A 637 -27.74 13.15 -8.77
C LEU A 637 -27.26 11.80 -9.30
#